data_AF-A0A4V6A2W3-F1
#
_entry.id   AF-A0A4V6A2W3-F1
#
_cell.length_a   1.000
_cell.length_b   1.000
_cell.length_c   1.000
_cell.angle_alpha   90.00
_cell.angle_beta   90.00
_cell.angle_gamma   90.00
#
_symmetry.space_group_name_H-M   'P 1'
#
loop_
_entity.id
_entity.type
_entity.pdbx_description
1 polymer ?
#
loop_
_entity_poly.entity_id
_entity_poly.type
_entity_poly.pdbx_seq_one_letter_code
_entity_poly.pdbx_strand_id
1 'polypeptide(L)'
;MAKVYGTNSVEEALVHLRKVSDGNPNDPFTLHAVGLQMHAVRYFSEAQKYFQKAEDIKAGFSASNLYYLGDCLRKNGRVDESIECLKKALSLPARNKVDHKGKVAARRLLVICGVGESEIAAVEKVDEKYATNRY
;
A
#
# COMPACT_ATOMS: atom_id res chain seq x y z
N MET A 1 -4.05 -8.83 35.01
CA MET A 1 -3.36 -7.74 34.29
C MET A 1 -3.32 -8.06 32.80
N ALA A 2 -4.23 -7.51 32.00
CA ALA A 2 -4.16 -7.59 30.55
C ALA A 2 -2.98 -6.74 30.08
N LYS A 3 -2.02 -7.36 29.41
CA LYS A 3 -0.80 -6.71 28.95
C LYS A 3 -1.19 -5.82 27.76
N VAL A 4 -1.34 -4.52 28.01
CA VAL A 4 -1.77 -3.51 27.03
C VAL A 4 -0.61 -3.24 26.06
N TYR A 5 -0.34 -4.19 25.16
CA TYR A 5 0.69 -4.02 24.13
C TYR A 5 0.25 -3.04 23.03
N GLY A 6 -1.04 -2.67 22.97
CA GLY A 6 -1.57 -1.78 21.94
C GLY A 6 -1.29 -0.30 22.17
N THR A 7 -1.27 0.18 23.42
CA THR A 7 -1.11 1.63 23.70
C THR A 7 0.30 2.12 23.43
N ASN A 8 1.31 1.38 23.92
CA ASN A 8 2.72 1.78 23.77
C ASN A 8 3.15 1.85 22.30
N SER A 9 2.71 0.89 21.47
CA SER A 9 3.05 0.87 20.04
C SER A 9 2.26 1.90 19.21
N VAL A 10 1.05 2.26 19.63
CA VAL A 10 0.29 3.37 19.01
C VAL A 10 0.91 4.71 19.39
N GLU A 11 1.33 4.89 20.63
CA GLU A 11 2.04 6.08 21.10
C GLU A 11 3.38 6.26 20.36
N GLU A 12 4.14 5.19 20.16
CA GLU A 12 5.34 5.19 19.31
C GLU A 12 5.02 5.59 17.86
N ALA A 13 3.99 4.98 17.26
CA ALA A 13 3.54 5.34 15.92
C ALA A 13 3.13 6.82 15.82
N LEU A 14 2.48 7.37 16.86
CA LEU A 14 2.09 8.78 16.98
C LEU A 14 3.29 9.73 17.18
N VAL A 15 4.32 9.31 17.91
CA VAL A 15 5.57 10.06 18.09
C VAL A 15 6.36 10.10 16.78
N HIS A 16 6.45 8.97 16.08
CA HIS A 16 7.06 8.92 14.75
C HIS A 16 6.27 9.77 13.76
N LEU A 17 4.94 9.71 13.81
CA LEU A 17 4.03 10.58 13.06
C LEU A 17 4.36 12.07 13.21
N ARG A 18 4.52 12.55 14.45
CA ARG A 18 4.90 13.94 14.74
C ARG A 18 6.24 14.31 14.07
N LYS A 19 7.24 13.43 14.15
CA LYS A 19 8.56 13.66 13.54
C LYS A 19 8.51 13.72 12.01
N VAL A 20 7.66 12.91 11.37
CA VAL A 20 7.54 12.91 9.90
C VAL A 20 6.66 14.06 9.41
N SER A 21 5.65 14.48 10.18
CA SER A 21 4.77 15.61 9.84
C SER A 21 5.46 16.98 9.91
N ASP A 22 6.54 17.13 10.68
CA ASP A 22 7.25 18.40 10.86
C ASP A 22 7.96 18.89 9.58
N GLY A 23 8.18 18.02 8.59
CA GLY A 23 8.81 18.38 7.31
C GLY A 23 7.83 18.76 6.21
N ASN A 24 6.72 18.01 6.06
CA ASN A 24 5.60 18.29 5.15
C ASN A 24 4.44 17.30 5.45
N PRO A 25 3.38 17.71 6.16
CA PRO A 25 2.32 16.81 6.61
C PRO A 25 1.43 16.27 5.48
N ASN A 26 1.48 16.90 4.31
CA ASN A 26 0.71 16.55 3.12
C ASN A 26 1.58 15.96 1.99
N ASP A 27 2.74 15.39 2.30
CA ASP A 27 3.49 14.62 1.33
C ASP A 27 3.00 13.16 1.25
N PRO A 28 2.75 12.58 0.05
CA PRO A 28 2.30 11.20 -0.10
C PRO A 28 3.25 10.17 0.53
N PHE A 29 4.57 10.39 0.48
CA PHE A 29 5.54 9.46 1.07
C PHE A 29 5.54 9.55 2.59
N THR A 30 5.35 10.75 3.15
CA THR A 30 5.10 10.94 4.59
C THR A 30 3.87 10.16 5.04
N LEU A 31 2.72 10.34 4.37
CA LEU A 31 1.48 9.65 4.72
C LEU A 31 1.59 8.12 4.54
N HIS A 32 2.29 7.67 3.50
CA HIS A 32 2.63 6.26 3.33
C HIS A 32 3.43 5.72 4.53
N ALA A 33 4.47 6.42 4.95
CA ALA A 33 5.30 6.00 6.07
C ALA A 33 4.49 5.89 7.37
N VAL A 34 3.55 6.82 7.61
CA VAL A 34 2.59 6.71 8.71
C VAL A 34 1.75 5.45 8.60
N GLY A 35 1.15 5.23 7.42
CA GLY A 35 0.31 4.06 7.16
C GLY A 35 1.07 2.76 7.43
N LEU A 36 2.36 2.69 7.07
CA LEU A 36 3.23 1.54 7.35
C LEU A 36 3.37 1.29 8.86
N GLN A 37 3.57 2.33 9.67
CA GLN A 37 3.68 2.16 11.12
C GLN A 37 2.36 1.63 11.70
N MET A 38 1.23 2.20 11.28
CA MET A 38 -0.10 1.75 11.71
C MET A 38 -0.40 0.32 11.26
N HIS A 39 0.05 -0.06 10.05
CA HIS A 39 -0.08 -1.43 9.54
C HIS A 39 0.76 -2.41 10.37
N ALA A 40 1.99 -2.02 10.74
CA ALA A 40 2.88 -2.85 11.55
C ALA A 40 2.30 -3.16 12.94
N VAL A 41 1.58 -2.20 13.54
CA VAL A 41 0.85 -2.40 14.81
C VAL A 41 -0.54 -3.02 14.63
N ARG A 42 -0.89 -3.44 13.40
CA ARG A 42 -2.17 -4.10 13.02
C ARG A 42 -3.42 -3.22 13.15
N TYR A 43 -3.25 -1.90 13.19
CA TYR A 43 -4.34 -0.93 13.11
C TYR A 43 -4.73 -0.70 11.65
N PHE A 44 -5.31 -1.74 11.03
CA PHE A 44 -5.55 -1.77 9.58
C PHE A 44 -6.55 -0.70 9.10
N SER A 45 -7.56 -0.37 9.92
CA SER A 45 -8.55 0.67 9.60
C SER A 45 -7.91 2.07 9.55
N GLU A 46 -7.06 2.39 10.51
CA GLU A 46 -6.33 3.67 10.55
C GLU A 46 -5.27 3.72 9.46
N ALA A 47 -4.51 2.64 9.26
CA ALA A 47 -3.53 2.53 8.19
C ALA A 47 -4.19 2.76 6.81
N GLN A 48 -5.36 2.16 6.58
CA GLN A 48 -6.14 2.36 5.35
C GLN A 48 -6.41 3.84 5.07
N LYS A 49 -6.83 4.61 6.10
CA LYS A 49 -7.11 6.05 5.96
C LYS A 49 -5.87 6.83 5.50
N TYR A 50 -4.69 6.49 6.03
CA TYR A 50 -3.44 7.16 5.65
C TYR A 50 -2.98 6.78 4.24
N PHE A 51 -3.06 5.50 3.87
CA PHE A 51 -2.73 5.08 2.51
C PHE A 51 -3.69 5.67 1.48
N GLN A 52 -4.98 5.78 1.80
CA GLN A 52 -5.97 6.44 0.95
C GLN A 52 -5.66 7.92 0.79
N LYS A 53 -5.38 8.65 1.89
CA LYS A 53 -4.95 10.05 1.81
C LYS A 53 -3.71 10.24 0.95
N ALA A 54 -2.73 9.33 1.02
CA ALA A 54 -1.55 9.38 0.17
C ALA A 54 -1.91 9.27 -1.32
N GLU A 55 -2.82 8.35 -1.68
CA GLU A 55 -3.36 8.25 -3.04
C GLU A 55 -4.17 9.48 -3.45
N ASP A 56 -4.95 10.07 -2.54
CA ASP A 56 -5.77 11.27 -2.83
C ASP A 56 -4.88 12.48 -3.15
N ILE A 57 -3.71 12.59 -2.53
CA ILE A 57 -2.73 13.65 -2.83
C ILE A 57 -2.00 13.38 -4.13
N LYS A 58 -1.56 12.13 -4.36
CA LYS A 58 -0.88 11.75 -5.60
C LYS A 58 -1.18 10.32 -5.97
N ALA A 59 -2.17 10.11 -6.83
CA ALA A 59 -2.54 8.78 -7.30
C ALA A 59 -1.35 8.07 -7.98
N GLY A 60 -1.16 6.79 -7.64
CA GLY A 60 -0.17 5.93 -8.27
C GLY A 60 1.28 6.37 -8.08
N PHE A 61 1.58 7.09 -7.00
CA PHE A 61 2.94 7.54 -6.71
C PHE A 61 3.89 6.39 -6.33
N SER A 62 3.37 5.32 -5.71
CA SER A 62 4.12 4.12 -5.33
C SER A 62 3.26 2.86 -5.40
N ALA A 63 3.81 1.80 -6.00
CA ALA A 63 3.18 0.48 -6.01
C ALA A 63 3.08 -0.12 -4.60
N SER A 64 4.02 0.24 -3.71
CA SER A 64 3.98 -0.16 -2.30
C SER A 64 2.74 0.40 -1.60
N ASN A 65 2.41 1.67 -1.83
CA ASN A 65 1.25 2.30 -1.19
C ASN A 65 -0.07 1.58 -1.53
N LEU A 66 -0.29 1.33 -2.83
CA LEU A 66 -1.47 0.59 -3.30
C LEU A 66 -1.51 -0.86 -2.80
N TYR A 67 -0.35 -1.53 -2.68
CA TYR A 67 -0.27 -2.84 -2.07
C TYR A 67 -0.76 -2.83 -0.61
N TYR A 68 -0.25 -1.91 0.21
CA TYR A 68 -0.64 -1.84 1.61
C TYR A 68 -2.08 -1.39 1.79
N LEU A 69 -2.58 -0.49 0.93
CA LEU A 69 -4.01 -0.14 0.88
C LEU A 69 -4.87 -1.38 0.60
N GLY A 70 -4.47 -2.20 -0.40
CA GLY A 70 -5.13 -3.46 -0.73
C GLY A 70 -5.11 -4.46 0.44
N ASP A 71 -3.95 -4.68 1.07
CA ASP A 71 -3.89 -5.59 2.23
C ASP A 71 -4.76 -5.11 3.40
N CYS A 72 -4.77 -3.80 3.68
CA CYS A 72 -5.69 -3.21 4.67
C CYS A 72 -7.17 -3.48 4.33
N LEU A 73 -7.58 -3.24 3.07
CA LEU A 73 -8.95 -3.49 2.61
C LEU A 73 -9.34 -4.96 2.77
N ARG A 74 -8.44 -5.87 2.38
CA ARG A 74 -8.63 -7.32 2.55
C ARG A 74 -8.77 -7.72 4.01
N LYS A 75 -7.94 -7.17 4.90
CA LYS A 75 -8.02 -7.40 6.36
C LYS A 75 -9.32 -6.86 6.96
N ASN A 76 -9.89 -5.82 6.36
CA ASN A 76 -11.19 -5.26 6.72
C ASN A 76 -12.37 -5.97 6.02
N GLY A 77 -12.14 -7.08 5.30
CA GLY A 77 -13.19 -7.86 4.62
C GLY A 77 -13.63 -7.32 3.27
N ARG A 78 -13.06 -6.20 2.79
CA ARG A 78 -13.37 -5.56 1.51
C ARG A 78 -12.50 -6.14 0.40
N VAL A 79 -12.73 -7.43 0.08
CA VAL A 79 -11.86 -8.21 -0.81
C VAL A 79 -11.89 -7.69 -2.25
N ASP A 80 -13.07 -7.32 -2.78
CA ASP A 80 -13.19 -6.83 -4.16
C ASP A 80 -12.38 -5.55 -4.38
N GLU A 81 -12.47 -4.59 -3.46
CA GLU A 81 -11.71 -3.35 -3.52
C GLU A 81 -10.21 -3.56 -3.31
N SER A 82 -9.84 -4.55 -2.49
CA SER A 82 -8.45 -4.98 -2.38
C SER A 82 -7.92 -5.46 -3.73
N ILE A 83 -8.66 -6.32 -4.45
CA ILE A 83 -8.24 -6.83 -5.76
C ILE A 83 -7.98 -5.67 -6.73
N GLU A 84 -8.89 -4.70 -6.79
CA GLU A 84 -8.74 -3.53 -7.65
C GLU A 84 -7.49 -2.69 -7.30
N CYS A 85 -7.21 -2.48 -6.01
CA CYS A 85 -6.01 -1.79 -5.56
C CYS A 85 -4.73 -2.56 -5.93
N LEU A 86 -4.73 -3.88 -5.78
CA LEU A 86 -3.57 -4.72 -6.06
C LEU A 86 -3.29 -4.83 -7.58
N LYS A 87 -4.35 -4.87 -8.41
CA LYS A 87 -4.22 -4.78 -9.87
C LYS A 87 -3.60 -3.45 -10.28
N LYS A 88 -4.04 -2.33 -9.68
CA LYS A 88 -3.43 -1.02 -9.90
C LYS A 88 -1.95 -1.01 -9.48
N ALA A 89 -1.61 -1.58 -8.32
CA ALA A 89 -0.22 -1.70 -7.87
C ALA A 89 0.67 -2.43 -8.89
N LEU A 90 0.17 -3.53 -9.48
CA LEU A 90 0.88 -4.27 -10.53
C LEU A 90 1.03 -3.50 -11.84
N SER A 91 0.04 -2.67 -12.19
CA SER A 91 0.09 -1.85 -13.42
C SER A 91 1.06 -0.67 -13.35
N LEU A 92 1.57 -0.32 -12.16
CA LEU A 92 2.52 0.78 -12.01
C LEU A 92 3.94 0.37 -12.41
N PRO A 93 4.74 1.28 -12.98
CA PRO A 93 6.12 1.02 -13.28
C PRO A 93 6.94 0.90 -11.99
N ALA A 94 7.80 -0.12 -11.90
CA ALA A 94 8.73 -0.27 -10.78
C ALA A 94 9.89 0.73 -10.93
N ARG A 95 9.83 1.84 -10.20
CA ARG A 95 10.87 2.89 -10.28
C ARG A 95 12.04 2.63 -9.34
N ASN A 96 11.83 1.87 -8.27
CA ASN A 96 12.84 1.58 -7.26
C ASN A 96 12.60 0.19 -6.64
N LYS A 97 13.51 -0.21 -5.72
CA LYS A 97 13.42 -1.50 -5.02
C LYS A 97 12.15 -1.63 -4.16
N VAL A 98 11.61 -0.53 -3.66
CA VAL A 98 10.40 -0.52 -2.82
C VAL A 98 9.18 -0.82 -3.68
N ASP A 99 9.05 -0.16 -4.83
CA ASP A 99 7.97 -0.40 -5.79
C ASP A 99 8.03 -1.82 -6.35
N HIS A 100 9.23 -2.34 -6.66
CA HIS A 100 9.39 -3.73 -7.09
C HIS A 100 8.88 -4.72 -6.03
N LYS A 101 9.25 -4.51 -4.76
CA LYS A 101 8.72 -5.32 -3.64
C LYS A 101 7.20 -5.19 -3.51
N GLY A 102 6.66 -3.98 -3.66
CA GLY A 102 5.22 -3.71 -3.65
C GLY A 102 4.49 -4.51 -4.73
N LYS A 103 5.00 -4.51 -5.96
CA LYS A 103 4.44 -5.30 -7.08
C LYS A 103 4.49 -6.80 -6.80
N VAL A 104 5.63 -7.33 -6.37
CA VAL A 104 5.78 -8.76 -6.05
C VAL A 104 4.81 -9.18 -4.93
N ALA A 105 4.66 -8.34 -3.91
CA ALA A 105 3.72 -8.58 -2.82
C ALA A 105 2.26 -8.49 -3.30
N ALA A 106 1.92 -7.52 -4.15
CA ALA A 106 0.60 -7.40 -4.76
C ALA A 106 0.24 -8.61 -5.60
N ARG A 107 1.17 -9.11 -6.42
CA ARG A 107 1.03 -10.35 -7.20
C ARG A 107 0.65 -11.53 -6.32
N ARG A 108 1.41 -11.74 -5.24
CA ARG A 108 1.18 -12.83 -4.29
C ARG A 108 -0.20 -12.71 -3.62
N LEU A 109 -0.57 -11.49 -3.25
CA LEU A 109 -1.84 -11.24 -2.58
C LEU A 109 -3.04 -11.45 -3.52
N LEU A 110 -2.91 -11.12 -4.80
CA LEU A 110 -3.94 -11.41 -5.82
C LEU A 110 -4.18 -12.91 -5.96
N VAL A 111 -3.12 -13.72 -6.01
CA VAL A 111 -3.24 -15.19 -6.03
C VAL A 111 -3.96 -15.70 -4.78
N ILE A 112 -3.62 -15.16 -3.60
CA ILE A 112 -4.30 -15.50 -2.33
C ILE A 112 -5.79 -15.11 -2.36
N CYS A 113 -6.14 -14.01 -3.04
CA CYS A 113 -7.53 -13.58 -3.21
C CYS A 113 -8.28 -14.36 -4.29
N GLY A 114 -7.65 -15.35 -4.94
CA GLY A 114 -8.29 -16.21 -5.94
C GLY A 114 -8.28 -15.63 -7.37
N VAL A 115 -7.51 -14.58 -7.62
CA VAL A 115 -7.36 -14.01 -8.98
C VAL A 115 -6.49 -14.94 -9.82
N GLY A 116 -6.93 -15.27 -11.03
CA GLY A 116 -6.27 -16.23 -11.90
C GLY A 116 -4.90 -15.74 -12.38
N GLU A 117 -3.93 -16.64 -12.52
CA GLU A 117 -2.60 -16.28 -13.02
C GLU A 117 -2.62 -15.65 -14.43
N SER A 118 -3.60 -16.04 -15.25
CA SER A 118 -3.82 -15.45 -16.58
C SER A 118 -4.21 -13.97 -16.51
N GLU A 119 -5.06 -13.58 -15.56
CA GLU A 119 -5.45 -12.19 -15.33
C GLU A 119 -4.28 -11.38 -14.78
N ILE A 120 -3.53 -11.94 -13.84
CA ILE A 120 -2.33 -11.31 -13.27
C ILE A 120 -1.30 -11.05 -14.37
N ALA A 121 -1.01 -12.06 -15.20
CA ALA A 121 -0.09 -11.92 -16.32
C ALA A 121 -0.56 -10.92 -17.37
N ALA A 122 -1.88 -10.78 -17.56
CA ALA A 122 -2.44 -9.76 -18.45
C ALA A 122 -2.14 -8.34 -17.92
N VAL A 123 -2.30 -8.10 -16.62
CA VAL A 123 -1.98 -6.80 -15.99
C VAL A 123 -0.48 -6.49 -16.10
N GLU A 124 0.39 -7.48 -15.93
CA GLU A 124 1.84 -7.30 -16.05
C GLU A 124 2.27 -6.95 -17.49
N LYS A 125 1.68 -7.61 -18.50
CA LYS A 125 1.98 -7.32 -19.93
C LYS A 125 1.54 -5.92 -20.37
N VAL A 126 0.52 -5.36 -19.72
CA VAL A 126 0.05 -4.01 -19.99
C VAL A 126 1.12 -2.99 -19.56
N ASP A 127 1.78 -3.19 -18.42
CA ASP A 127 2.90 -2.35 -17.94
C ASP A 127 4.07 -2.35 -18.94
N GLU A 128 4.46 -3.52 -19.48
CA GLU A 128 5.54 -3.64 -20.46
C GLU A 128 5.27 -2.85 -21.75
N LYS A 129 4.03 -2.91 -22.26
CA LYS A 129 3.64 -2.14 -23.46
C LYS A 129 3.72 -0.63 -23.26
N TYR A 130 3.37 -0.12 -22.07
CA TYR A 130 3.47 1.31 -21.78
C TYR A 130 4.90 1.74 -21.41
N ALA A 131 5.73 0.85 -20.88
CA ALA A 131 7.15 1.11 -20.63
C ALA A 131 7.95 1.25 -21.94
N THR A 132 7.58 0.50 -22.98
CA THR A 132 8.30 0.48 -24.27
C THR A 132 7.93 1.64 -25.20
N ASN A 133 6.85 2.38 -24.92
CA ASN A 133 6.32 3.44 -25.79
C ASN A 133 6.82 4.86 -25.44
N ARG A 134 7.92 4.97 -24.69
CA ARG A 134 8.64 6.23 -24.45
C ARG A 134 9.92 6.25 -25.29
N TYR A 135 9.77 6.51 -26.59
CA TYR A 135 10.85 6.92 -27.49
C TYR A 135 10.55 8.33 -28.00
#